data_AF-A0A822E877-F1
#
_entry.id   AF-A0A822E877-F1
#
_cell.length_a   1.000
_cell.length_b   1.000
_cell.length_c   1.000
_cell.angle_alpha   90.00
_cell.angle_beta   90.00
_cell.angle_gamma   90.00
#
_symmetry.space_group_name_H-M   'P 1'
#
loop_
_entity.id
_entity.type
_entity.pdbx_description
1 polymer ?
#
loop_
_entity_poly.entity_id
_entity_poly.type
_entity_poly.pdbx_seq_one_letter_code
_entity_poly.pdbx_strand_id
1 'polypeptide(L)'
;MRTHIIRSGETYDLIAYQNNCLINDLIVCNPAMDPKELQPGDKLYVPERTDTFIVKFCLCIDFLINSIIDPLTSLFDVSLPRLSLKHKIKENDTFGKLARYYLCSTEDIKSVNPG
;
A
#
# COMPACT_ATOMS: atom_id res chain seq x y z
N MET A 1 10.21 -5.18 14.72
CA MET A 1 10.61 -3.90 14.07
C MET A 1 12.10 -3.95 13.77
N ARG A 2 12.52 -3.50 12.59
CA ARG A 2 13.93 -3.43 12.19
C ARG A 2 14.41 -1.98 12.18
N THR A 3 15.71 -1.79 12.28
CA THR A 3 16.36 -0.50 12.10
C THR A 3 17.21 -0.51 10.83
N HIS A 4 17.07 0.51 9.99
CA HIS A 4 17.84 0.73 8.77
C HIS A 4 18.71 1.98 8.92
N ILE A 5 19.97 1.91 8.50
CA ILE A 5 20.86 3.08 8.47
C ILE A 5 20.84 3.63 7.06
N ILE A 6 20.40 4.87 6.92
CA ILE A 6 20.20 5.53 5.63
C ILE A 6 21.55 5.72 4.95
N ARG A 7 21.59 5.40 3.65
CA ARG A 7 22.76 5.56 2.78
C ARG A 7 22.54 6.72 1.82
N SER A 8 23.64 7.25 1.28
CA SER A 8 23.61 8.32 0.30
C SER A 8 22.74 7.97 -0.91
N GLY A 9 21.78 8.82 -1.22
CA GLY A 9 20.86 8.65 -2.34
C GLY A 9 19.63 7.78 -2.07
N GLU A 10 19.46 7.25 -0.85
CA GLU A 10 18.22 6.57 -0.49
C GLU A 10 17.08 7.56 -0.22
N THR A 11 15.87 7.15 -0.56
CA THR A 11 14.62 7.89 -0.30
C THR A 11 13.64 7.01 0.47
N TYR A 12 12.64 7.62 1.11
CA TYR A 12 11.54 6.87 1.74
C TYR A 12 10.87 5.90 0.76
N ASP A 13 10.69 6.29 -0.51
CA ASP A 13 10.09 5.45 -1.55
C ASP A 13 10.93 4.19 -1.81
N LEU A 14 12.24 4.36 -1.98
CA LEU A 14 13.16 3.25 -2.24
C LEU A 14 13.24 2.30 -1.03
N ILE A 15 13.32 2.85 0.18
CA ILE A 15 13.39 2.08 1.42
C ILE A 15 12.07 1.33 1.65
N ALA A 16 10.92 1.97 1.43
CA ALA A 16 9.61 1.34 1.53
C ALA A 16 9.47 0.17 0.55
N TYR A 17 9.87 0.39 -0.71
CA TYR A 17 9.86 -0.63 -1.75
C TYR A 17 10.74 -1.83 -1.39
N GLN A 18 11.99 -1.60 -0.97
CA GLN A 18 12.92 -2.67 -0.59
C GLN A 18 12.45 -3.46 0.63
N ASN A 19 11.74 -2.82 1.56
CA ASN A 19 11.27 -3.44 2.79
C ASN A 19 9.81 -3.92 2.71
N ASN A 20 9.17 -3.85 1.53
CA ASN A 20 7.78 -4.25 1.31
C ASN A 20 6.80 -3.64 2.33
N CYS A 21 6.96 -2.36 2.65
CA CYS A 21 6.08 -1.62 3.55
C CYS A 21 5.53 -0.35 2.89
N LEU A 22 4.49 0.26 3.46
CA LEU A 22 3.99 1.54 2.95
C LEU A 22 4.89 2.68 3.43
N ILE A 23 5.04 3.70 2.59
CA ILE A 23 5.67 4.97 2.96
C ILE A 23 4.99 5.56 4.21
N ASN A 24 3.65 5.48 4.29
CA ASN A 24 2.91 5.96 5.45
C ASN A 24 3.26 5.20 6.74
N ASP A 25 3.53 3.90 6.65
CA ASP A 25 3.94 3.11 7.81
C ASP A 25 5.34 3.55 8.28
N LEU A 26 6.25 3.84 7.35
CA LEU A 26 7.55 4.44 7.69
C LEU A 26 7.38 5.83 8.34
N ILE A 27 6.52 6.69 7.82
CA ILE A 27 6.29 8.03 8.40
C ILE A 27 5.74 7.92 9.82
N VAL A 28 4.75 7.06 10.04
CA VAL A 28 4.14 6.85 11.37
C VAL A 28 5.14 6.27 12.37
N CYS A 29 6.04 5.40 11.92
CA CYS A 29 7.11 4.86 12.77
C CYS A 29 8.23 5.87 13.05
N ASN A 30 8.35 6.95 12.26
CA ASN A 30 9.44 7.93 12.35
C ASN A 30 8.91 9.38 12.41
N PRO A 31 8.06 9.73 13.40
CA PRO A 31 7.36 11.02 13.43
C PRO A 31 8.29 12.23 13.65
N ALA A 32 9.51 12.01 14.12
CA ALA A 32 10.51 13.06 14.34
C ALA A 32 11.43 13.30 13.13
N MET A 33 11.29 12.51 12.06
CA MET A 33 12.08 12.66 10.83
C MET A 33 11.26 13.36 9.75
N ASP A 34 11.82 14.37 9.11
CA ASP A 34 11.22 14.92 7.89
C ASP A 34 11.53 13.99 6.70
N PRO A 35 10.50 13.47 5.98
CA PRO A 35 10.71 12.64 4.80
C PRO A 35 11.53 13.28 3.68
N LYS A 36 11.63 14.61 3.64
CA LYS A 36 12.40 15.36 2.65
C LYS A 36 13.85 15.62 3.05
N GLU A 37 14.21 15.37 4.30
CA GLU A 37 15.51 15.74 4.86
C GLU A 37 16.36 14.54 5.31
N LEU A 38 16.12 13.35 4.75
CA LEU A 38 16.92 12.14 5.01
C LEU A 38 18.43 12.40 4.87
N GLN A 39 19.19 12.22 5.95
CA GLN A 39 20.65 12.32 5.92
C GLN A 39 21.29 10.93 5.94
N PRO A 40 22.37 10.70 5.16
CA PRO A 40 23.16 9.48 5.28
C PRO A 40 23.72 9.31 6.69
N GLY A 41 23.54 8.12 7.27
CA GLY A 41 23.90 7.82 8.66
C GLY A 41 22.73 7.89 9.64
N ASP A 42 21.60 8.47 9.24
CA ASP A 42 20.40 8.51 10.06
C ASP A 42 19.83 7.12 10.31
N LYS A 43 19.19 6.97 11.46
CA LYS A 43 18.57 5.74 11.91
C LYS A 43 17.06 5.79 11.60
N LEU A 44 16.61 4.93 10.69
CA LEU A 44 15.20 4.77 10.34
C LEU A 44 14.61 3.51 10.97
N TYR A 45 13.46 3.65 11.63
CA TYR A 45 12.66 2.53 12.11
C TYR A 45 11.79 1.98 10.98
N VAL A 46 12.06 0.74 10.59
CA VAL A 46 11.31 0.04 9.54
C VAL A 46 10.38 -0.98 10.20
N PRO A 47 9.05 -0.91 9.95
CA PRO A 47 8.14 -1.92 10.45
C PRO A 47 8.54 -3.29 9.87
N GLU A 48 8.45 -4.33 10.68
CA GLU A 48 8.58 -5.69 10.13
C GLU A 48 7.43 -5.93 9.17
N ARG A 49 7.68 -6.71 8.12
CA ARG A 49 6.66 -7.18 7.20
C ARG A 49 5.59 -7.89 8.00
N THR A 50 4.54 -7.16 8.39
CA THR A 50 3.31 -7.77 8.84
C THR A 50 2.64 -8.26 7.57
N ASP A 51 2.62 -9.57 7.39
CA ASP A 51 1.88 -10.26 6.31
C ASP A 51 0.39 -9.86 6.25
N THR A 52 -0.06 -9.05 7.21
CA THR A 52 -1.24 -8.19 7.16
C THR A 52 -1.36 -7.37 5.86
N PHE A 53 -0.27 -7.16 5.11
CA PHE A 53 -0.33 -6.64 3.75
C PHE A 53 -1.18 -7.52 2.82
N ILE A 54 -1.16 -8.84 2.97
CA ILE A 54 -2.02 -9.76 2.20
C ILE A 54 -3.50 -9.48 2.50
N VAL A 55 -3.84 -9.08 3.72
CA VAL A 55 -5.23 -8.83 4.13
C VAL A 55 -5.69 -7.43 3.71
N LYS A 56 -4.80 -6.42 3.75
CA LYS A 56 -5.13 -5.05 3.32
C LYS A 56 -5.19 -4.91 1.80
N PHE A 57 -4.38 -5.71 1.10
CA PHE A 57 -4.36 -5.85 -0.36
C PHE A 57 -5.45 -6.82 -0.88
N CYS A 58 -6.05 -7.65 -0.02
CA CYS A 58 -7.21 -8.49 -0.36
C CYS A 58 -8.42 -7.64 -0.80
N LEU A 59 -8.53 -6.38 -0.33
CA LEU A 59 -9.58 -5.45 -0.74
C LEU A 59 -9.44 -4.89 -2.17
N CYS A 60 -8.25 -4.97 -2.78
CA CYS A 60 -8.00 -4.45 -4.14
C CYS A 60 -7.69 -5.55 -5.18
N ILE A 61 -7.64 -6.82 -4.76
CA ILE A 61 -7.18 -7.93 -5.60
C ILE A 61 -8.30 -8.66 -6.37
N ASP A 62 -9.57 -8.29 -6.19
CA ASP A 62 -10.70 -8.85 -6.97
C ASP A 62 -10.51 -8.71 -8.49
N PHE A 63 -9.75 -7.70 -8.95
CA PHE A 63 -9.47 -7.49 -10.38
C PHE A 63 -8.27 -8.31 -10.88
N LEU A 64 -7.24 -8.53 -10.05
CA LEU A 64 -5.99 -9.17 -10.46
C LEU A 64 -6.02 -10.71 -10.36
N ILE A 65 -6.87 -11.28 -9.50
CA ILE A 65 -6.97 -12.75 -9.35
C ILE A 65 -7.49 -13.44 -10.61
N ASN A 66 -8.47 -12.84 -11.30
CA ASN A 66 -9.18 -13.46 -12.42
C ASN A 66 -8.33 -13.64 -13.71
N SER A 67 -7.08 -13.17 -13.74
CA SER A 67 -6.16 -13.40 -14.88
C SER A 67 -4.85 -14.08 -14.51
N ILE A 68 -4.56 -14.33 -13.22
CA ILE A 68 -3.26 -14.88 -12.79
C ILE A 68 -3.39 -16.15 -11.94
N ILE A 69 -4.48 -16.36 -11.17
CA ILE A 69 -4.48 -17.37 -10.08
C ILE A 69 -5.38 -18.60 -10.33
N ASP A 70 -5.79 -18.89 -11.56
CA ASP A 70 -6.56 -20.13 -11.83
C ASP A 70 -5.80 -21.44 -11.50
N PRO A 71 -4.47 -21.58 -11.69
CA PRO A 71 -3.78 -22.81 -11.29
C PRO A 71 -3.26 -22.82 -9.84
N LEU A 72 -3.17 -21.66 -9.16
CA LEU A 72 -2.59 -21.55 -7.81
C LEU A 72 -3.63 -21.57 -6.67
N THR A 73 -4.92 -21.34 -6.98
CA THR A 73 -6.00 -21.30 -5.98
C THR A 73 -6.47 -22.69 -5.52
N SER A 74 -6.05 -23.76 -6.19
CA SER A 74 -6.33 -25.15 -5.77
C SER A 74 -5.67 -25.53 -4.42
N LEU A 75 -4.63 -24.81 -3.99
CA LEU A 75 -3.91 -25.10 -2.75
C LEU A 75 -4.39 -24.31 -1.52
N PHE A 76 -5.26 -23.32 -1.69
CA PHE A 76 -5.74 -22.50 -0.57
C PHE A 76 -7.26 -22.35 -0.65
N ASP A 77 -7.95 -22.91 0.33
CA ASP A 77 -9.41 -22.95 0.45
C ASP A 77 -9.98 -21.58 0.87
N VAL A 78 -9.79 -20.56 0.02
CA VAL A 78 -10.19 -19.18 0.29
C VAL A 78 -11.44 -18.84 -0.52
N SER A 79 -12.61 -19.04 0.09
CA SER A 79 -13.85 -18.44 -0.38
C SER A 79 -13.87 -16.96 0.01
N LEU A 80 -13.49 -16.06 -0.90
CA LEU A 80 -13.61 -14.61 -0.69
C LEU A 80 -15.01 -14.13 -1.10
N PRO A 81 -15.80 -13.52 -0.20
CA PRO A 81 -17.08 -12.92 -0.55
C PRO A 81 -16.83 -11.61 -1.32
N ARG A 82 -17.38 -11.50 -2.53
CA ARG A 82 -17.37 -10.29 -3.38
C ARG A 82 -17.71 -9.05 -2.55
N LEU A 83 -16.71 -8.20 -2.27
CA LEU A 83 -16.90 -7.06 -1.38
C LEU A 83 -17.19 -5.79 -2.18
N SER A 84 -18.46 -5.36 -2.18
CA SER A 84 -18.84 -4.05 -2.74
C SER A 84 -18.49 -2.93 -1.74
N LEU A 85 -17.36 -2.25 -1.95
CA LEU A 85 -16.94 -1.12 -1.13
C LEU A 85 -17.63 0.18 -1.60
N LYS A 86 -18.18 0.95 -0.64
CA LYS A 86 -18.76 2.28 -0.87
C LYS A 86 -17.99 3.32 -0.06
N HIS A 87 -17.51 4.38 -0.71
CA HIS A 87 -16.83 5.50 -0.06
C HIS A 87 -17.70 6.75 -0.10
N LYS A 88 -17.93 7.38 1.04
CA LYS A 88 -18.57 8.70 1.10
C LYS A 88 -17.49 9.77 0.94
N ILE A 89 -17.60 10.56 -0.12
CA ILE A 89 -16.66 11.66 -0.41
C ILE A 89 -16.58 12.61 0.78
N LYS A 90 -15.34 12.88 1.22
CA LYS A 90 -14.99 13.83 2.29
C LYS A 90 -14.37 15.08 1.71
N GLU A 91 -14.29 16.13 2.52
CA GLU A 91 -13.59 17.36 2.17
C GLU A 91 -12.11 17.07 1.85
N ASN A 92 -11.62 17.61 0.73
CA ASN A 92 -10.26 17.37 0.19
C ASN A 92 -10.01 15.98 -0.45
N ASP A 93 -11.02 15.14 -0.60
CA ASP A 93 -10.90 13.93 -1.42
C ASP A 93 -10.66 14.30 -2.88
N THR A 94 -9.76 13.57 -3.52
CA THR A 94 -9.53 13.64 -4.96
C THR A 94 -9.42 12.23 -5.51
N PHE A 95 -9.74 12.04 -6.79
CA PHE A 95 -9.56 10.74 -7.43
C PHE A 95 -8.14 10.22 -7.26
N GLY A 96 -7.11 11.06 -7.37
CA GLY A 96 -5.71 10.65 -7.18
C GLY A 96 -5.35 10.26 -5.74
N LYS A 97 -6.03 10.81 -4.73
CA LYS A 97 -5.87 10.38 -3.33
C LYS A 97 -6.61 9.07 -3.08
N LEU A 98 -7.82 8.94 -3.59
CA LEU A 98 -8.63 7.73 -3.45
C LEU A 98 -8.03 6.55 -4.22
N ALA A 99 -7.50 6.78 -5.43
CA ALA A 99 -6.78 5.79 -6.23
C ALA A 99 -5.59 5.21 -5.47
N ARG A 100 -4.77 6.08 -4.85
CA ARG A 100 -3.67 5.64 -3.97
C ARG A 100 -4.16 4.90 -2.74
N TYR A 101 -5.27 5.33 -2.16
CA TYR A 101 -5.83 4.72 -0.95
C TYR A 101 -6.43 3.32 -1.21
N TYR A 102 -7.13 3.15 -2.33
CA TYR A 102 -7.76 1.91 -2.76
C TYR A 102 -6.89 1.04 -3.67
N LEU A 103 -5.65 1.49 -3.94
CA LEU A 103 -4.68 0.77 -4.76
C LEU A 103 -5.22 0.44 -6.16
N CYS A 104 -5.98 1.35 -6.75
CA CYS A 104 -6.53 1.24 -8.09
C CYS A 104 -6.20 2.49 -8.92
N SER A 105 -6.46 2.45 -10.23
CA SER A 105 -6.26 3.63 -11.06
C SER A 105 -7.41 4.62 -10.91
N THR A 106 -7.17 5.87 -11.29
CA THR A 106 -8.25 6.87 -11.32
C THR A 106 -9.33 6.51 -12.35
N GLU A 107 -8.95 5.77 -13.39
CA GLU A 107 -9.81 5.25 -14.44
C GLU A 107 -10.73 4.15 -13.89
N ASP A 108 -10.21 3.26 -13.04
CA ASP A 108 -11.02 2.22 -12.38
C ASP A 108 -12.07 2.82 -11.45
N ILE A 109 -11.71 3.88 -10.71
CA ILE A 109 -12.69 4.58 -9.87
C ILE A 109 -13.78 5.20 -10.74
N LYS A 110 -13.43 5.81 -11.87
CA LYS A 110 -14.41 6.43 -12.79
C LYS A 110 -15.28 5.40 -13.51
N SER A 111 -14.73 4.25 -13.90
CA SER A 111 -15.47 3.22 -14.65
C SER A 111 -16.57 2.57 -13.80
N VAL A 112 -16.32 2.41 -12.50
CA VAL A 112 -17.29 1.85 -11.53
C VAL A 112 -18.32 2.89 -11.09
N ASN A 113 -18.06 4.17 -11.33
CA ASN A 113 -18.95 5.28 -10.95
C ASN A 113 -19.28 6.14 -12.20
N PRO A 114 -20.12 5.64 -13.13
CA PRO A 114 -20.43 6.32 -14.39
C PRO A 114 -21.36 7.55 -14.25
N GLY A 115 -21.57 8.05 -13.03
CA GLY A 115 -22.50 9.14 -12.70
C GLY A 115 -21.82 10.49 -12.50
#